data_AF-A0A3D9BAC1-F1
#
_entry.id   AF-A0A3D9BAC1-F1
#
_cell.length_a   1.000
_cell.length_b   1.000
_cell.length_c   1.000
_cell.angle_alpha   90.00
_cell.angle_beta   90.00
_cell.angle_gamma   90.00
#
_symmetry.space_group_name_H-M   'P 1'
#
loop_
_entity.id
_entity.type
_entity.pdbx_description
1 polymer ?
#
loop_
_entity_poly.entity_id
_entity_poly.type
_entity_poly.pdbx_seq_one_letter_code
_entity_poly.pdbx_strand_id
1 'polypeptide(L)'
;MKFITLLSLSWQHILIILLIITPIYFIPTFIAYSRKHSNAGAIFALNFFLGWALIGWVGALIWALSNRSNNQQIIVNSNNPHNYNSNIDQLAKLKELHDKGVLTDEEFTDQKNKLLS
;
A
#
# COMPACT_ATOMS: atom_id res chain seq x y z
N MET A 1 31.46 3.55 50.80
CA MET A 1 31.07 2.16 50.50
C MET A 1 30.03 2.05 49.38
N LYS A 2 28.97 2.88 49.35
CA LYS A 2 27.93 2.84 48.29
C LYS A 2 28.43 3.13 46.85
N PHE A 3 29.48 3.93 46.69
CA PHE A 3 30.05 4.25 45.37
C PHE A 3 30.68 3.02 44.68
N ILE A 4 31.32 2.15 45.46
CA ILE A 4 31.95 0.93 44.95
C ILE A 4 30.88 -0.14 44.64
N THR A 5 29.77 -0.16 45.37
CA THR A 5 28.61 -1.04 45.06
C THR A 5 27.78 -0.54 43.87
N LEU A 6 27.80 0.76 43.57
CA LEU A 6 27.23 1.32 42.34
C LEU A 6 28.13 1.02 41.13
N LEU A 7 29.46 1.02 41.34
CA LEU A 7 30.44 0.56 40.34
C LEU A 7 30.40 -0.97 40.15
N SER A 8 30.12 -1.72 41.22
CA SER A 8 29.85 -3.16 41.24
C SER A 8 28.37 -3.50 41.05
N LEU A 9 27.54 -2.54 40.64
CA LEU A 9 26.30 -2.81 39.92
C LEU A 9 26.61 -3.27 38.49
N SER A 10 27.78 -3.92 38.33
CA SER A 10 28.06 -5.13 37.57
C SER A 10 27.10 -5.30 36.44
N TRP A 11 27.61 -5.02 35.25
CA TRP A 11 27.22 -5.47 33.93
C TRP A 11 26.06 -6.48 33.83
N GLN A 12 25.97 -7.46 34.72
CA GLN A 12 24.80 -8.31 34.97
C GLN A 12 23.45 -7.54 35.02
N HIS A 13 23.35 -6.41 35.72
CA HIS A 13 22.11 -5.63 35.74
C HIS A 13 21.81 -5.00 34.38
N ILE A 14 22.86 -4.54 33.69
CA ILE A 14 22.76 -4.03 32.32
C ILE A 14 22.30 -5.15 31.38
N LEU A 15 22.81 -6.38 31.54
CA LEU A 15 22.37 -7.55 30.76
C LEU A 15 20.93 -7.94 31.05
N ILE A 16 20.49 -7.90 32.31
CA ILE A 16 19.10 -8.19 32.70
C ILE A 16 18.17 -7.13 32.10
N ILE A 17 18.53 -5.85 32.19
CA ILE A 17 17.77 -4.75 31.59
C ILE A 17 17.72 -4.93 30.07
N LEU A 18 18.86 -5.21 29.43
CA LEU A 18 18.94 -5.43 27.99
C LEU A 18 18.08 -6.62 27.55
N LEU A 19 18.11 -7.73 28.30
CA LEU A 19 17.30 -8.92 28.03
C LEU A 19 15.79 -8.63 28.07
N ILE A 20 15.35 -7.76 28.98
CA ILE A 20 13.94 -7.36 29.10
C ILE A 20 13.56 -6.30 28.04
N ILE A 21 14.44 -5.35 27.75
CA ILE A 21 14.16 -4.25 26.81
C ILE A 21 14.21 -4.70 25.36
N THR A 22 15.07 -5.67 25.02
CA THR A 22 15.23 -6.17 23.65
C THR A 22 13.91 -6.65 23.03
N PRO A 23 13.13 -7.55 23.65
CA PRO A 23 11.86 -8.00 23.06
C PRO A 23 10.83 -6.86 22.92
N ILE A 24 10.81 -5.92 23.87
CA ILE A 24 9.92 -4.74 23.82
C ILE A 24 10.30 -3.83 22.64
N TYR A 25 11.60 -3.65 22.42
CA TYR A 25 12.12 -2.86 21.31
C TYR A 25 11.77 -3.47 19.95
N PHE A 26 11.70 -4.81 19.85
CA PHE A 26 11.33 -5.52 18.62
C PHE A 26 9.81 -5.74 18.43
N ILE A 27 8.95 -5.18 19.27
CA ILE A 27 7.48 -5.20 19.09
C ILE A 27 7.04 -4.78 17.67
N PRO A 28 7.46 -3.63 17.11
CA PRO A 28 7.02 -3.22 15.76
C PRO A 28 7.46 -4.21 14.67
N THR A 29 8.63 -4.82 14.82
CA THR A 29 9.08 -5.92 13.94
C THR A 29 8.16 -7.14 14.06
N PHE A 30 7.81 -7.54 15.27
CA PHE A 30 6.93 -8.70 15.51
C PHE A 30 5.52 -8.48 14.93
N ILE A 31 4.99 -7.26 15.05
CA ILE A 31 3.70 -6.87 14.48
C ILE A 31 3.74 -6.92 12.95
N ALA A 32 4.83 -6.47 12.33
CA ALA A 32 5.01 -6.51 10.88
C ALA A 32 5.09 -7.95 10.31
N TYR A 33 5.79 -8.85 11.01
CA TYR A 33 5.88 -10.27 10.64
C TYR A 33 4.54 -10.99 10.81
N SER A 34 3.83 -10.75 11.92
CA SER A 34 2.52 -11.36 12.20
C SER A 34 1.47 -10.99 11.13
N ARG A 35 1.57 -9.78 10.56
CA ARG A 35 0.69 -9.31 9.48
C ARG A 35 1.11 -9.75 8.07
N LYS A 36 2.15 -10.58 7.89
CA LYS A 36 2.72 -10.95 6.57
C LYS A 36 2.95 -9.72 5.67
N HIS A 37 3.38 -8.61 6.25
CA HIS A 37 3.56 -7.38 5.49
C HIS A 37 4.76 -7.54 4.54
N SER A 38 4.58 -7.26 3.24
CA SER A 38 5.66 -7.39 2.23
C SER A 38 6.91 -6.57 2.56
N ASN A 39 6.74 -5.50 3.34
CA ASN A 39 7.82 -4.63 3.79
C ASN A 39 8.35 -4.96 5.20
N ALA A 40 8.08 -6.16 5.73
CA ALA A 40 8.55 -6.58 7.05
C ALA A 40 10.09 -6.45 7.19
N GLY A 41 10.83 -6.77 6.13
CA GLY A 41 12.30 -6.61 6.12
C GLY A 41 12.76 -5.15 6.23
N ALA A 42 12.00 -4.20 5.67
CA ALA A 42 12.33 -2.80 5.74
C ALA A 42 11.93 -2.16 7.09
N ILE A 43 10.84 -2.63 7.70
CA ILE A 43 10.46 -2.29 9.08
C ILE A 43 11.51 -2.83 10.06
N PHE A 44 12.03 -4.04 9.81
CA PHE A 44 13.14 -4.60 10.59
C PHE A 44 14.42 -3.77 10.44
N ALA A 45 14.82 -3.41 9.22
CA ALA A 45 15.99 -2.58 8.99
C ALA A 45 15.85 -1.20 9.66
N LEU A 46 14.68 -0.56 9.54
CA LEU A 46 14.41 0.73 10.19
C LEU A 46 14.51 0.61 11.73
N ASN A 47 13.93 -0.43 12.31
CA ASN A 47 14.00 -0.67 13.76
C ASN A 47 15.43 -1.01 14.22
N PHE A 48 16.21 -1.72 13.40
CA PHE A 48 17.59 -2.11 13.72
C PHE A 48 18.57 -0.93 13.64
N PHE A 49 18.50 -0.12 12.59
CA PHE A 49 19.44 0.99 12.38
C PHE A 49 19.02 2.29 13.08
N LEU A 50 17.72 2.57 13.19
CA LEU A 50 17.20 3.84 13.72
C LEU A 50 16.35 3.70 14.99
N GLY A 51 16.03 2.51 15.48
CA GLY A 51 15.17 2.42 16.67
C GLY A 51 15.84 2.95 17.96
N TRP A 52 17.17 3.10 17.98
CA TRP A 52 17.89 3.78 19.07
C TRP A 52 17.52 5.27 19.15
N ALA A 53 17.04 5.84 18.05
CA ALA A 53 16.35 7.12 18.03
C ALA A 53 14.84 6.87 18.19
N LEU A 54 14.22 7.50 19.20
CA LEU A 54 12.79 7.40 19.46
C LEU A 54 11.94 7.63 18.19
N ILE A 55 12.42 8.50 17.30
CA ILE A 55 11.79 8.82 16.00
C ILE A 55 11.79 7.63 15.03
N GLY A 56 12.85 6.82 15.01
CA GLY A 56 12.94 5.63 14.15
C GLY A 56 12.06 4.49 14.63
N TRP A 57 11.94 4.36 15.95
CA TRP A 57 11.00 3.41 16.56
C TRP A 57 9.55 3.77 16.26
N VAL A 58 9.17 5.04 16.41
CA VAL A 58 7.83 5.54 16.07
C VAL A 58 7.57 5.43 14.57
N GLY A 59 8.54 5.75 13.71
CA GLY A 59 8.42 5.57 12.26
C GLY A 59 8.19 4.11 11.85
N ALA A 60 8.93 3.18 12.47
CA ALA A 60 8.74 1.74 12.25
C ALA A 60 7.35 1.27 12.73
N LEU A 61 6.86 1.80 13.85
CA LEU A 61 5.53 1.50 14.36
C LEU A 61 4.44 2.02 13.41
N ILE A 62 4.50 3.29 13.00
CA ILE A 62 3.56 3.88 12.04
C ILE A 62 3.56 3.08 10.75
N TRP A 63 4.73 2.65 10.26
CA TRP A 63 4.82 1.86 9.04
C TRP A 63 4.31 0.42 9.20
N ALA A 64 4.50 -0.21 10.37
CA ALA A 64 3.94 -1.51 10.70
C ALA A 64 2.42 -1.49 10.84
N LEU A 65 1.85 -0.37 11.31
CA LEU A 65 0.40 -0.16 11.39
C LEU A 65 -0.21 0.36 10.08
N SER A 66 0.59 0.94 9.19
CA SER A 66 0.14 1.39 7.89
C SER A 66 -0.26 0.17 7.06
N ASN A 67 -1.56 0.01 6.84
CA ASN A 67 -2.04 -0.92 5.84
C ASN A 67 -1.53 -0.40 4.50
N ARG A 68 -0.67 -1.18 3.83
CA ARG A 68 -0.45 -1.00 2.40
C ARG A 68 -1.81 -1.19 1.76
N SER A 69 -2.53 -0.08 1.53
CA SER A 69 -3.51 -0.04 0.46
C SER A 69 -2.68 -0.49 -0.72
N ASN A 70 -2.92 -1.73 -1.15
CA ASN A 70 -2.47 -2.14 -2.44
C ASN A 70 -3.24 -1.22 -3.37
N ASN A 71 -2.66 -0.06 -3.63
CA ASN A 71 -2.62 0.50 -4.96
C ASN A 71 -1.79 -0.49 -5.79
N GLN A 72 -2.31 -1.73 -5.91
CA GLN A 72 -2.54 -2.21 -7.25
C GLN A 72 -3.32 -1.02 -7.85
N GLN A 73 -2.69 -0.16 -8.65
CA GLN A 73 -2.13 -0.63 -9.91
C GLN A 73 -2.86 -1.93 -10.25
N ILE A 74 -4.18 -1.79 -10.41
CA ILE A 74 -4.80 -2.40 -11.56
C ILE A 74 -3.70 -2.21 -12.60
N ILE A 75 -3.04 -3.30 -13.01
CA ILE A 75 -2.73 -3.37 -14.41
C ILE A 75 -4.11 -3.23 -15.00
N VAL A 76 -4.56 -1.97 -15.15
CA VAL A 76 -5.52 -1.61 -16.15
C VAL A 76 -4.67 -2.05 -17.31
N ASN A 77 -4.91 -3.27 -17.77
CA ASN A 77 -5.07 -3.44 -19.17
C ASN A 77 -5.98 -2.27 -19.54
N SER A 78 -5.34 -1.16 -19.93
CA SER A 78 -5.91 0.15 -20.16
C SER A 78 -6.77 0.02 -21.41
N ASN A 79 -7.88 -0.72 -21.25
CA ASN A 79 -8.71 -1.22 -22.34
C ASN A 79 -10.16 -0.76 -22.19
N ASN A 80 -10.61 -0.33 -21.00
CA ASN A 80 -11.81 0.49 -20.90
C ASN A 80 -12.16 0.88 -19.45
N PRO A 81 -12.15 2.18 -19.10
CA PRO A 81 -12.80 2.68 -17.90
C PRO A 81 -14.32 2.90 -18.07
N HIS A 82 -14.89 2.66 -19.26
CA HIS A 82 -16.32 2.79 -19.51
C HIS A 82 -16.95 1.43 -19.77
N ASN A 83 -17.29 0.73 -18.68
CA ASN A 83 -18.38 -0.24 -18.74
C ASN A 83 -19.49 0.24 -17.81
N TYR A 84 -20.33 1.12 -18.34
CA TYR A 84 -21.75 1.08 -18.00
C TYR A 84 -22.55 1.56 -19.21
N ASN A 85 -22.86 0.57 -20.07
CA ASN A 85 -23.64 0.62 -21.31
C ASN A 85 -22.86 1.08 -22.56
N SER A 86 -22.06 0.18 -23.14
CA SER A 86 -21.37 0.40 -24.43
C SER A 86 -22.29 0.92 -25.52
N ASN A 87 -23.56 0.50 -25.54
CA ASN A 87 -24.50 0.86 -26.61
C ASN A 87 -24.80 2.36 -26.63
N ILE A 88 -24.92 3.05 -25.48
CA ILE A 88 -25.17 4.51 -25.45
C ILE A 88 -23.94 5.32 -25.85
N ASP A 89 -22.74 4.89 -25.45
CA ASP A 89 -21.48 5.52 -25.86
C ASP A 89 -21.23 5.28 -27.36
N GLN A 90 -21.57 4.08 -27.86
CA GLN A 90 -21.53 3.75 -29.28
C GLN A 90 -22.55 4.56 -30.08
N LEU A 91 -23.77 4.79 -29.57
CA LEU A 91 -24.77 5.65 -30.20
C LEU A 91 -24.29 7.11 -30.30
N ALA A 92 -23.66 7.63 -29.24
CA ALA A 92 -23.09 8.98 -29.25
C ALA A 92 -21.94 9.10 -30.27
N LYS A 93 -21.05 8.11 -30.33
CA LYS A 93 -19.96 8.05 -31.30
C LYS A 93 -20.47 7.86 -32.73
N LEU A 94 -21.52 7.06 -32.93
CA LEU A 94 -22.17 6.85 -34.21
C LEU A 94 -22.76 8.17 -34.73
N LYS A 95 -23.43 8.93 -33.85
CA LYS A 95 -23.98 10.25 -34.17
C LYS A 95 -22.87 11.23 -34.53
N GLU A 96 -21.76 11.22 -33.80
CA GLU A 96 -20.60 12.06 -34.09
C GLU A 96 -19.97 11.75 -35.46
N LEU A 97 -19.89 10.48 -35.84
CA LEU A 97 -19.36 10.07 -37.15
C LEU A 97 -20.29 10.43 -38.31
N HIS A 98 -21.59 10.35 -38.09
CA HIS A 98 -22.63 10.82 -39.02
C HIS A 98 -22.58 12.34 -39.20
N ASP A 99 -22.54 13.11 -38.11
CA ASP A 99 -22.43 14.58 -38.14
C ASP A 99 -21.14 15.05 -38.84
N LYS A 100 -20.06 14.25 -38.79
CA LYS A 100 -18.79 14.51 -39.49
C LYS A 100 -18.81 14.17 -40.99
N GLY A 101 -19.92 13.61 -41.50
CA GLY A 101 -20.05 13.18 -42.90
C GLY A 101 -19.20 11.96 -43.26
N VAL A 102 -18.69 11.24 -42.26
CA VAL A 102 -17.88 10.02 -42.44
C VAL A 102 -18.77 8.80 -42.66
N LEU A 103 -20.02 8.85 -42.16
CA LEU A 103 -21.00 7.77 -42.25
C LEU A 103 -22.23 8.24 -43.03
N THR A 104 -22.75 7.39 -43.89
CA THR A 104 -24.00 7.67 -44.63
C THR A 104 -25.23 7.47 -43.73
N ASP A 105 -26.37 8.07 -44.11
CA ASP A 105 -27.64 7.94 -43.38
C ASP A 105 -28.12 6.48 -43.25
N GLU A 106 -27.81 5.68 -44.26
CA GLU A 106 -28.16 4.26 -44.34
C GLU A 106 -27.35 3.44 -43.32
N GLU A 107 -26.01 3.57 -43.34
CA GLU A 107 -25.12 2.84 -42.42
C GLU A 107 -25.32 3.24 -40.95
N PHE A 108 -25.64 4.51 -40.70
CA PHE A 108 -26.01 5.00 -39.37
C PHE A 108 -27.28 4.30 -38.85
N THR A 109 -28.30 4.18 -39.70
CA THR A 109 -29.59 3.60 -39.30
C THR A 109 -29.47 2.11 -38.99
N ASP A 110 -28.71 1.37 -39.79
CA ASP A 110 -28.45 -0.06 -39.59
C ASP A 110 -27.70 -0.36 -38.29
N GLN A 111 -26.63 0.40 -38.00
CA GLN A 111 -25.86 0.23 -36.77
C GLN A 111 -26.66 0.63 -35.53
N LYS A 112 -27.45 1.70 -35.63
CA LYS A 112 -28.36 2.13 -34.55
C LYS A 112 -29.39 1.03 -34.22
N ASN A 113 -30.03 0.44 -35.23
CA ASN A 113 -31.01 -0.64 -35.01
C ASN A 113 -30.38 -1.89 -34.41
N LYS A 114 -29.14 -2.23 -34.79
CA LYS A 114 -28.38 -3.35 -34.21
C LYS A 114 -28.01 -3.13 -32.74
N LEU A 115 -27.78 -1.88 -32.33
CA LEU A 115 -27.44 -1.52 -30.95
C LEU A 115 -28.66 -1.37 -30.03
N LEU A 116 -29.85 -1.20 -30.63
CA LEU A 116 -31.14 -1.06 -29.94
C LEU A 116 -31.98 -2.36 -29.91
N SER A 117 -31.56 -3.39 -30.66
CA SER A 117 -32.13 -4.74 -30.65
C SER A 117 -31.61 -5.57 -29.48
#